data_AF-A0A6U9LKZ2-F1
#
_entry.id   AF-A0A6U9LKZ2-F1
#
_cell.length_a   1.000
_cell.length_b   1.000
_cell.length_c   1.000
_cell.angle_alpha   90.00
_cell.angle_beta   90.00
_cell.angle_gamma   90.00
#
_symmetry.space_group_name_H-M   'P 1'
#
loop_
_entity.id
_entity.type
_entity.pdbx_description
1 polymer ?
#
loop_
_entity_poly.entity_id
_entity_poly.type
_entity_poly.pdbx_seq_one_letter_code
_entity_poly.pdbx_strand_id
1 'polypeptide(L)'
;MRGPASEKYALRWEQRKSQLFEQACEEAIRRELAASEAEVVFNCVRQTSVGEDVYVVGEGAGLGNWSPDHAVRLRWSPGHLWTGVARVPRRGAQYKYVVKRMGDLEWEHGMNRELFPDLLRNGDATLHDHWRW
;
A
#
# COMPACT_ATOMS: atom_id res chain seq x y z
N MET A 1 -50.26 -3.27 -27.22
CA MET A 1 -49.66 -4.47 -26.61
C MET A 1 -48.17 -4.46 -26.91
N ARG A 2 -47.29 -4.48 -25.90
CA ARG A 2 -45.83 -4.59 -26.13
C ARG A 2 -45.50 -6.06 -26.38
N GLY A 3 -44.80 -6.35 -27.48
CA GLY A 3 -44.45 -7.72 -27.86
C GLY A 3 -43.20 -8.23 -27.14
N PRO A 4 -42.98 -9.55 -27.06
CA PRO A 4 -41.91 -10.20 -26.26
C PRO A 4 -40.49 -9.75 -26.62
N ALA A 5 -40.26 -9.27 -27.85
CA ALA A 5 -38.98 -8.66 -28.22
C ALA A 5 -38.71 -7.36 -27.43
N SER A 6 -39.73 -6.53 -27.21
CA SER A 6 -39.58 -5.25 -26.49
C SER A 6 -39.27 -5.43 -25.00
N GLU A 7 -39.77 -6.49 -24.37
CA GLU A 7 -39.42 -6.88 -23.00
C GLU A 7 -37.97 -7.37 -22.91
N LYS A 8 -37.52 -8.18 -23.87
CA LYS A 8 -36.12 -8.62 -23.95
C LYS A 8 -35.15 -7.44 -24.11
N TYR A 9 -35.52 -6.43 -24.91
CA TYR A 9 -34.71 -5.21 -25.05
C TYR A 9 -34.72 -4.36 -23.77
N ALA A 10 -35.87 -4.25 -23.08
CA ALA A 10 -35.98 -3.52 -21.83
C ALA A 10 -35.16 -4.17 -20.70
N LEU A 11 -35.25 -5.50 -20.53
CA LEU A 11 -34.45 -6.24 -19.56
C LEU A 11 -32.95 -6.12 -19.84
N ARG A 12 -32.53 -6.27 -21.10
CA ARG A 12 -31.13 -6.08 -21.50
C ARG A 12 -30.66 -4.66 -21.24
N TRP A 13 -31.53 -3.67 -21.43
CA TRP A 13 -31.25 -2.26 -21.16
C TRP A 13 -31.09 -1.98 -19.67
N GLU A 14 -31.96 -2.53 -18.83
CA GLU A 14 -31.86 -2.39 -17.37
C GLU A 14 -30.61 -3.06 -16.82
N GLN A 15 -30.31 -4.30 -17.24
CA GLN A 15 -29.10 -5.00 -16.84
C GLN A 15 -27.83 -4.24 -17.24
N ARG A 16 -27.77 -3.72 -18.48
CA ARG A 16 -26.63 -2.91 -18.94
C ARG A 16 -26.48 -1.61 -18.15
N LYS A 17 -27.59 -0.92 -17.84
CA LYS A 17 -27.55 0.29 -17.01
C LYS A 17 -27.03 -0.02 -15.61
N SER A 18 -27.53 -1.08 -14.97
CA SER A 18 -27.06 -1.50 -13.64
C SER A 18 -25.58 -1.85 -13.64
N GLN A 19 -25.12 -2.63 -14.62
CA GLN A 19 -23.71 -3.02 -14.74
C GLN A 19 -22.81 -1.80 -14.99
N LEU A 20 -23.21 -0.88 -15.87
CA LEU A 20 -22.45 0.35 -16.13
C LEU A 20 -22.41 1.24 -14.89
N PHE A 21 -23.50 1.32 -14.13
CA PHE A 21 -23.55 2.08 -12.89
C PHE A 21 -22.61 1.50 -11.83
N GLU A 22 -22.64 0.18 -11.63
CA GLU A 22 -21.77 -0.52 -10.70
C GLU A 22 -20.28 -0.32 -11.05
N GLN A 23 -19.91 -0.52 -12.32
CA GLN A 23 -18.55 -0.29 -12.79
C GLN A 23 -18.10 1.16 -12.60
N ALA A 24 -18.99 2.13 -12.85
CA ALA A 24 -18.69 3.54 -12.66
C ALA A 24 -18.47 3.86 -11.16
N CYS A 25 -19.27 3.30 -10.27
CA CYS A 25 -19.10 3.45 -8.82
C CYS A 25 -17.78 2.84 -8.34
N GLU A 26 -17.45 1.62 -8.77
CA GLU A 26 -16.19 0.97 -8.42
C GLU A 26 -14.98 1.79 -8.88
N GLU A 27 -15.01 2.27 -10.11
CA GLU A 27 -13.95 3.09 -10.68
C GLU A 27 -13.84 4.46 -9.98
N ALA A 28 -14.96 5.09 -9.62
CA ALA A 28 -14.96 6.33 -8.86
C ALA A 28 -14.35 6.15 -7.46
N ILE A 29 -14.73 5.08 -6.75
CA ILE A 29 -14.16 4.73 -5.44
C ILE A 29 -12.67 4.46 -5.55
N ARG A 30 -12.24 3.69 -6.56
CA ARG A 30 -10.82 3.41 -6.80
C ARG A 30 -10.01 4.69 -7.01
N ARG A 31 -10.53 5.62 -7.82
CA ARG A 31 -9.86 6.90 -8.10
C ARG A 31 -9.76 7.76 -6.86
N GLU A 32 -10.82 7.84 -6.07
CA GLU A 32 -10.82 8.61 -4.83
C GLU A 32 -9.82 8.03 -3.82
N LEU A 33 -9.80 6.70 -3.66
CA LEU A 33 -8.82 6.02 -2.81
C LEU A 33 -7.39 6.31 -3.27
N ALA A 34 -7.12 6.21 -4.56
CA ALA A 34 -5.80 6.51 -5.11
C ALA A 34 -5.39 7.99 -4.92
N ALA A 35 -6.34 8.93 -5.03
CA ALA A 35 -6.10 10.35 -4.75
C ALA A 35 -5.82 10.61 -3.26
N SER A 36 -6.39 9.78 -2.39
CA SER A 36 -6.20 9.84 -0.93
C SER A 36 -4.89 9.20 -0.45
N GLU A 37 -4.09 8.64 -1.35
CA GLU A 37 -2.77 8.07 -1.05
C GLU A 37 -1.64 8.96 -1.59
N ALA A 38 -0.47 8.83 -0.96
CA ALA A 38 0.79 9.43 -1.40
C ALA A 38 1.83 8.32 -1.58
N GLU A 39 2.73 8.50 -2.55
CA GLU A 39 3.88 7.61 -2.70
C GLU A 39 4.95 7.98 -1.66
N VAL A 40 5.46 6.98 -0.95
CA VAL A 40 6.49 7.16 0.05
C VAL A 40 7.67 6.26 -0.27
N VAL A 41 8.84 6.87 -0.39
CA VAL A 41 10.13 6.20 -0.51
C VAL A 41 10.70 5.97 0.89
N PHE A 42 10.85 4.72 1.27
CA PHE A 42 11.44 4.31 2.53
C PHE A 42 12.91 3.99 2.32
N ASN A 43 13.79 4.70 3.00
CA ASN A 43 15.21 4.36 3.06
C ASN A 43 15.58 3.97 4.49
N CYS A 44 16.11 2.76 4.67
CA CYS A 44 16.54 2.26 5.97
C CYS A 44 17.98 1.79 5.92
N VAL A 45 18.83 2.30 6.81
CA VAL A 45 20.20 1.80 6.98
C VAL A 45 20.19 0.62 7.97
N ARG A 46 20.48 -0.58 7.48
CA ARG A 46 20.55 -1.83 8.26
C ARG A 46 21.57 -2.80 7.67
N GLN A 47 22.59 -3.15 8.47
CA GLN A 47 23.49 -4.24 8.15
C GLN A 47 22.75 -5.58 8.20
N THR A 48 23.00 -6.41 7.20
CA THR A 48 22.36 -7.72 7.02
C THR A 48 23.39 -8.75 6.56
N SER A 49 23.12 -10.00 6.88
CA SER A 49 23.87 -11.16 6.42
C SER A 49 23.31 -11.69 5.08
N VAL A 50 24.04 -12.59 4.44
CA VAL A 50 23.55 -13.27 3.23
C VAL A 50 22.27 -14.04 3.55
N GLY A 51 21.22 -13.83 2.75
CA GLY A 51 19.91 -14.46 2.94
C GLY A 51 18.95 -13.71 3.86
N GLU A 52 19.34 -12.53 4.35
CA GLU A 52 18.47 -11.61 5.08
C GLU A 52 17.97 -10.50 4.16
N ASP A 53 16.67 -10.24 4.21
CA ASP A 53 16.02 -9.18 3.46
C ASP A 53 15.28 -8.24 4.42
N VAL A 54 15.38 -6.93 4.18
CA VAL A 54 14.63 -5.92 4.95
C VAL A 54 13.30 -5.62 4.25
N TYR A 55 12.26 -5.48 5.04
CA TYR A 55 10.92 -5.12 4.62
C TYR A 55 10.39 -3.97 5.47
N VAL A 56 9.41 -3.26 4.95
CA VAL A 56 8.56 -2.32 5.70
C VAL A 56 7.12 -2.83 5.73
N VAL A 57 6.50 -2.77 6.90
CA VAL A 57 5.12 -3.20 7.13
C VAL A 57 4.42 -2.20 8.03
N GLY A 58 3.11 -2.02 7.86
CA GLY A 58 2.37 -1.00 8.60
C GLY A 58 0.89 -0.96 8.30
N GLU A 59 0.25 0.11 8.74
CA GLU A 59 -1.14 0.40 8.48
C GLU A 59 -1.35 0.82 7.02
N GLY A 60 -2.39 0.28 6.38
CA GLY A 60 -2.74 0.57 5.00
C GLY A 60 -2.42 -0.59 4.07
N ALA A 61 -3.21 -0.72 3.01
CA ALA A 61 -3.07 -1.80 2.05
C ALA A 61 -1.70 -1.80 1.37
N GLY A 62 -1.15 -0.62 1.05
CA GLY A 62 0.18 -0.50 0.46
C GLY A 62 1.34 -0.88 1.40
N LEU A 63 1.10 -0.97 2.71
CA LEU A 63 2.07 -1.44 3.72
C LEU A 63 1.72 -2.82 4.30
N GLY A 64 0.75 -3.52 3.70
CA GLY A 64 0.40 -4.89 4.07
C GLY A 64 -0.47 -5.04 5.31
N ASN A 65 -1.04 -3.96 5.88
CA ASN A 65 -1.91 -3.99 7.07
C ASN A 65 -1.34 -4.84 8.23
N TRP A 66 -0.08 -4.57 8.61
CA TRP A 66 0.62 -5.31 9.67
C TRP A 66 0.85 -6.80 9.42
N SER A 67 0.61 -7.30 8.20
CA SER A 67 0.94 -8.68 7.79
C SER A 67 2.33 -8.74 7.16
N PRO A 68 3.30 -9.46 7.77
CA PRO A 68 4.64 -9.63 7.21
C PRO A 68 4.67 -10.32 5.85
N ASP A 69 3.65 -11.11 5.52
CA ASP A 69 3.55 -11.78 4.20
C ASP A 69 3.11 -10.81 3.09
N HIS A 70 2.52 -9.67 3.47
CA HIS A 70 2.16 -8.59 2.58
C HIS A 70 3.06 -7.36 2.75
N ALA A 71 4.17 -7.50 3.48
CA ALA A 71 5.13 -6.43 3.69
C ALA A 71 5.85 -6.05 2.38
N VAL A 72 6.26 -4.80 2.28
CA VAL A 72 6.99 -4.28 1.12
C VAL A 72 8.46 -4.64 1.26
N ARG A 73 8.96 -5.49 0.35
CA ARG A 73 10.39 -5.83 0.29
C ARG A 73 11.21 -4.62 -0.15
N LEU A 74 12.23 -4.28 0.61
CA LEU A 74 13.18 -3.25 0.24
C LEU A 74 14.30 -3.85 -0.62
N ARG A 75 14.90 -3.03 -1.47
CA ARG A 75 16.06 -3.39 -2.29
C ARG A 75 17.33 -2.91 -1.61
N TRP A 76 18.31 -3.80 -1.46
CA TRP A 76 19.62 -3.45 -0.95
C TRP A 76 20.46 -2.65 -1.96
N SER A 77 21.27 -1.74 -1.44
CA SER A 77 22.29 -0.99 -2.17
C SER A 77 23.54 -0.78 -1.29
N PRO A 78 24.70 -0.41 -1.88
CA PRO A 78 25.94 -0.18 -1.12
C PRO A 78 25.75 0.79 0.06
N GLY A 79 26.49 0.55 1.15
CA GLY A 79 26.32 1.31 2.40
C GLY A 79 25.21 0.77 3.30
N HIS A 80 24.74 -0.46 3.05
CA HIS A 80 23.67 -1.11 3.83
C HIS A 80 22.33 -0.35 3.77
N LEU A 81 22.11 0.35 2.66
CA LEU A 81 20.92 1.14 2.42
C LEU A 81 19.87 0.27 1.74
N TRP A 82 18.72 0.14 2.38
CA TRP A 82 17.56 -0.57 1.88
C TRP A 82 16.49 0.42 1.45
N THR A 83 16.08 0.34 0.19
CA THR A 83 15.11 1.28 -0.40
C THR A 83 13.88 0.57 -0.94
N GLY A 84 12.69 1.09 -0.65
CA GLY A 84 11.43 0.59 -1.20
C GLY A 84 10.39 1.69 -1.29
N VAL A 85 9.34 1.43 -2.07
CA VAL A 85 8.29 2.41 -2.35
C VAL A 85 6.95 1.79 -1.99
N ALA A 86 6.12 2.54 -1.27
CA ALA A 86 4.77 2.13 -0.95
C ALA A 86 3.79 3.29 -1.09
N ARG A 87 2.53 2.97 -1.38
CA ARG A 87 1.43 3.94 -1.29
C ARG A 87 0.89 3.94 0.13
N VAL A 88 0.82 5.12 0.71
CA VAL A 88 0.41 5.32 2.10
C VAL A 88 -0.76 6.31 2.14
N PRO A 89 -1.78 6.10 3.00
CA PRO A 89 -2.85 7.06 3.17
C PRO A 89 -2.33 8.46 3.55
N ARG A 90 -2.83 9.50 2.89
CA ARG A 90 -2.50 10.91 3.17
C ARG A 90 -2.86 11.37 4.58
N ARG A 91 -3.77 10.64 5.26
CA ARG A 91 -4.10 10.83 6.68
C ARG A 91 -2.98 10.40 7.64
N GLY A 92 -1.86 9.91 7.11
CA GLY A 92 -0.79 9.30 7.89
C GLY A 92 -1.02 7.81 8.13
N ALA A 93 0.00 7.16 8.68
CA ALA A 93 0.00 5.74 9.00
C ALA A 93 1.09 5.42 10.03
N GLN A 94 0.94 4.29 10.71
CA GLN A 94 2.02 3.69 11.48
C GLN A 94 2.73 2.61 10.67
N TYR A 95 4.05 2.46 10.86
CA TYR A 95 4.84 1.45 10.17
C TYR A 95 6.02 0.99 11.02
N LYS A 96 6.67 -0.09 10.56
CA LYS A 96 7.81 -0.69 11.21
C LYS A 96 8.68 -1.46 10.21
N TYR A 97 9.98 -1.49 10.45
CA TYR A 97 10.89 -2.34 9.67
C TYR A 97 10.99 -3.76 10.25
N VAL A 98 11.15 -4.74 9.36
CA VAL A 98 11.34 -6.15 9.72
C VAL A 98 12.42 -6.77 8.84
N VAL A 99 13.29 -7.59 9.40
CA VAL A 99 14.22 -8.45 8.67
C VAL A 99 13.59 -9.84 8.58
N LYS A 100 13.52 -10.41 7.38
CA LYS A 100 13.08 -11.79 7.16
C LYS A 100 14.29 -12.67 6.88
N ARG A 101 14.37 -13.81 7.57
CA ARG A 101 15.45 -14.80 7.43
C ARG A 101 14.91 -16.22 7.53
N MET A 102 14.83 -16.94 6.41
CA MET A 102 14.47 -18.38 6.36
C MET A 102 13.29 -18.80 7.26
N GLY A 103 12.24 -17.96 7.35
CA GLY A 103 11.04 -18.23 8.17
C GLY A 103 10.98 -17.46 9.48
N ASP A 104 12.09 -16.89 9.94
CA ASP A 104 12.15 -15.99 11.10
C ASP A 104 11.89 -14.53 10.69
N LEU A 105 11.30 -13.78 11.61
CA LEU A 105 11.09 -12.34 11.51
C LEU A 105 11.73 -11.63 12.70
N GLU A 106 12.65 -10.70 12.43
CA GLU A 106 13.21 -9.79 13.41
C GLU A 106 12.60 -8.39 13.20
N TRP A 107 11.80 -7.93 14.15
CA TRP A 107 11.24 -6.58 14.12
C TRP A 107 12.23 -5.57 14.69
N GLU A 108 12.22 -4.33 14.18
CA GLU A 108 12.95 -3.27 14.87
C GLU A 108 12.41 -3.06 16.29
N HIS A 109 13.24 -2.50 17.16
CA HIS A 109 12.88 -2.30 18.55
C HIS A 109 12.07 -1.01 18.76
N GLY A 110 11.46 -0.91 19.94
CA GLY A 110 10.67 0.25 20.35
C GLY A 110 9.27 0.30 19.71
N MET A 111 8.65 1.46 19.87
CA MET A 111 7.31 1.76 19.35
C MET A 111 7.30 1.83 17.82
N ASN A 112 6.11 1.65 17.23
CA ASN A 112 5.88 1.86 15.81
C ASN A 112 6.32 3.28 15.40
N ARG A 113 6.83 3.41 14.18
CA ARG A 113 7.13 4.71 13.60
C ARG A 113 5.83 5.33 13.11
N GLU A 114 5.75 6.64 13.23
CA GLU A 114 4.59 7.42 12.79
C GLU A 114 4.94 8.21 11.54
N LEU A 115 4.05 8.15 10.56
CA LEU A 115 4.11 8.93 9.35
C LEU A 115 2.98 9.94 9.41
N PHE A 116 3.32 11.21 9.63
CA PHE A 116 2.35 12.27 9.84
C PHE A 116 1.77 12.80 8.53
N PRO A 117 0.48 13.18 8.50
CA PRO A 117 -0.18 13.74 7.31
C PRO A 117 0.58 14.90 6.67
N ASP A 118 1.21 15.76 7.48
CA ASP A 118 1.91 16.96 7.00
C ASP A 118 3.09 16.64 6.08
N LEU A 119 3.74 15.48 6.28
CA LEU A 119 4.83 15.00 5.41
C LEU A 119 4.32 14.58 4.02
N LEU A 120 3.02 14.30 3.89
CA LEU A 120 2.40 13.80 2.66
C LEU A 120 1.63 14.87 1.88
N ARG A 121 1.45 16.09 2.45
CA ARG A 121 0.58 17.12 1.84
C ARG A 121 1.07 17.64 0.49
N ASN A 122 2.38 17.65 0.25
CA ASN A 122 2.96 18.30 -0.93
C ASN A 122 3.35 17.34 -2.07
N GLY A 123 3.01 16.05 -1.96
CA GLY A 123 3.37 15.04 -2.96
C GLY A 123 4.05 13.83 -2.34
N ASP A 124 5.02 13.28 -3.05
CA ASP A 124 5.76 12.09 -2.64
C ASP A 124 6.72 12.42 -1.49
N ALA A 125 6.79 11.53 -0.50
CA ALA A 125 7.66 11.71 0.67
C ALA A 125 8.86 10.76 0.60
N THR A 126 10.04 11.20 1.02
CA THR A 126 11.21 10.33 1.18
C THR A 126 11.64 10.32 2.64
N LEU A 127 11.69 9.12 3.22
CA LEU A 127 12.09 8.89 4.60
C LEU A 127 13.53 8.38 4.63
N HIS A 128 14.29 8.82 5.63
CA HIS A 128 15.66 8.40 5.87
C HIS A 128 15.78 7.90 7.31
N ASP A 129 15.64 6.59 7.47
CA ASP A 129 15.62 5.91 8.75
C ASP A 129 16.92 5.14 9.01
N HIS A 130 17.21 4.98 10.30
CA HIS A 130 18.19 4.02 10.80
C HIS A 130 17.45 2.95 11.59
N TRP A 131 17.91 1.70 11.49
CA TRP A 131 17.36 0.60 12.28
C TRP A 131 17.44 0.88 13.79
N ARG A 132 16.38 0.52 14.53
CA ARG A 132 16.32 0.63 16.00
C ARG A 132 16.59 -0.72 16.65
N TRP A 133 17.61 -0.76 17.51
CA TRP A 133 18.01 -1.90 18.34
C TRP A 133 17.38 -1.85 19.74
#